data_AF-A0A523FRM0-F1
#
_entry.id   AF-A0A523FRM0-F1
#
_cell.length_a   1.000
_cell.length_b   1.000
_cell.length_c   1.000
_cell.angle_alpha   90.00
_cell.angle_beta   90.00
_cell.angle_gamma   90.00
#
_symmetry.space_group_name_H-M   'P 1'
#
loop_
_entity.id
_entity.type
_entity.pdbx_description
1 polymer ?
#
loop_
_entity_poly.entity_id
_entity_poly.type
_entity_poly.pdbx_seq_one_letter_code
_entity_poly.pdbx_strand_id
1 'polypeptide(L)'
;MRFSINLGLASIIMLALAACSQAPEKTAEEAVPAEDVAPNSPTAAAVDAERLTQAASDGANWMSYGRTYDEQRHSPLTQVNADNVNTLGLAWSFD
;
A
#
# COMPACT_ATOMS: atom_id res chain seq x y z
N MET A 1 66.21 -0.27 -7.91
CA MET A 1 65.16 0.56 -8.56
C MET A 1 64.29 1.16 -7.48
N ARG A 2 64.23 2.50 -7.44
CA ARG A 2 63.51 3.29 -6.43
C ARG A 2 62.03 3.38 -6.84
N PHE A 3 61.13 2.70 -6.12
CA PHE A 3 59.68 2.91 -6.27
C PHE A 3 59.27 4.06 -5.34
N SER A 4 59.48 5.26 -5.85
CA SER A 4 58.97 6.51 -5.29
C SER A 4 57.49 6.66 -5.64
N ILE A 5 56.73 7.17 -4.67
CA ILE A 5 55.49 7.95 -4.84
C ILE A 5 54.25 7.15 -5.28
N ASN A 6 53.36 6.89 -4.31
CA ASN A 6 51.93 7.31 -4.33
C ASN A 6 51.18 6.73 -3.10
N LEU A 7 51.71 6.93 -1.90
CA LEU A 7 51.05 6.52 -0.64
C LEU A 7 50.00 7.54 -0.13
N GLY A 8 49.77 8.63 -0.87
CA GLY A 8 48.81 9.68 -0.49
C GLY A 8 47.38 9.49 -1.02
N LEU A 9 47.20 8.73 -2.11
CA LEU A 9 45.88 8.54 -2.74
C LEU A 9 45.04 7.45 -2.07
N ALA A 10 45.65 6.51 -1.34
CA ALA A 10 44.94 5.41 -0.69
C ALA A 10 44.22 5.83 0.61
N SER A 11 44.72 6.84 1.34
CA SER A 11 44.10 7.29 2.59
C SER A 11 42.84 8.14 2.40
N ILE A 12 42.66 8.78 1.24
CA ILE A 12 41.47 9.62 0.98
C ILE A 12 40.24 8.74 0.63
N ILE A 13 40.46 7.55 0.07
CA ILE A 13 39.37 6.62 -0.30
C ILE A 13 38.72 5.97 0.93
N MET A 14 39.45 5.78 2.04
CA MET A 14 38.89 5.17 3.25
C MET A 14 37.99 6.12 4.07
N LEU A 15 38.14 7.44 3.90
CA LEU A 15 37.30 8.41 4.62
C LEU A 15 35.92 8.61 3.97
N ALA A 16 35.76 8.24 2.69
CA ALA A 16 34.50 8.38 1.95
C ALA A 16 33.49 7.25 2.24
N LEU A 17 33.94 6.06 2.66
CA LEU A 17 33.04 4.93 2.93
C LEU A 17 32.31 5.02 4.28
N ALA A 18 32.79 5.84 5.23
CA ALA A 18 32.13 6.02 6.53
C ALA A 18 30.94 7.00 6.49
N ALA A 19 30.81 7.80 5.42
CA ALA A 19 29.78 8.83 5.30
C ALA A 19 28.41 8.30 4.79
N CYS A 20 28.33 7.05 4.32
CA CYS A 20 27.07 6.46 3.84
C CYS A 20 26.28 5.70 4.92
N SER A 21 26.75 5.68 6.17
CA SER A 21 26.06 5.00 7.28
C SER A 21 25.56 5.96 8.38
N GLN A 22 25.57 7.28 8.16
CA GLN A 22 24.80 8.18 9.03
C GLN A 22 23.31 7.86 8.83
N ALA A 23 22.80 6.97 9.67
CA ALA A 23 21.38 6.83 9.92
C ALA A 23 20.86 8.20 10.36
N PRO A 24 19.70 8.65 9.85
CA PRO A 24 19.13 9.91 10.30
C PRO A 24 18.97 9.84 11.82
N GLU A 25 19.62 10.78 12.52
CA GLU A 25 19.37 11.00 13.93
C GLU A 25 17.88 11.21 14.09
N LYS A 26 17.26 10.33 14.87
CA LYS A 26 15.88 10.40 15.30
C LYS A 26 15.71 11.74 16.01
N THR A 27 15.38 12.79 15.25
CA THR A 27 14.73 13.96 15.78
C THR A 27 13.55 13.42 16.56
N ALA A 28 13.54 13.68 17.86
CA ALA A 28 12.40 13.45 18.71
C ALA A 28 11.27 14.33 18.16
N GLU A 29 10.56 13.77 17.19
CA GLU A 29 9.25 14.21 16.79
C GLU A 29 8.37 13.97 18.00
N GLU A 30 7.95 15.09 18.57
CA GLU A 30 7.03 15.23 19.67
C GLU A 30 5.97 14.12 19.57
N ALA A 31 5.97 13.22 20.55
CA ALA A 31 4.98 12.17 20.64
C ALA A 31 3.64 12.86 20.81
N VAL A 32 2.90 13.01 19.70
CA VAL A 32 1.47 13.24 19.74
C VAL A 32 0.91 12.21 20.72
N PRO A 33 0.27 12.64 21.83
CA PRO A 33 -0.42 11.72 22.70
C PRO A 33 -1.30 10.85 21.80
N ALA A 34 -1.23 9.53 21.99
CA ALA A 34 -2.17 8.63 21.36
C ALA A 34 -3.56 9.10 21.79
N GLU A 35 -4.22 9.87 20.94
CA GLU A 35 -5.62 10.18 21.13
C GLU A 35 -6.34 8.84 21.14
N ASP A 36 -7.15 8.65 22.16
CA ASP A 36 -8.01 7.51 22.37
C ASP A 36 -9.05 7.48 21.24
N VAL A 37 -8.65 6.93 20.09
CA VAL A 37 -9.56 6.63 19.00
C VAL A 37 -10.38 5.44 19.49
N ALA A 38 -11.51 5.75 20.13
CA ALA A 38 -12.48 4.75 20.54
C ALA A 38 -12.70 3.78 19.37
N PRO A 39 -12.54 2.45 19.57
CA PRO A 39 -12.43 1.47 18.49
C PRO A 39 -13.69 1.31 17.62
N ASN A 40 -14.74 2.10 17.87
CA ASN A 40 -16.09 1.90 17.36
C ASN A 40 -16.72 3.16 16.75
N SER A 41 -15.94 4.18 16.39
CA SER A 41 -16.46 5.19 15.45
C SER A 41 -16.76 4.48 14.13
N PRO A 42 -18.00 4.52 13.59
CA PRO A 42 -18.30 3.86 12.33
C PRO A 42 -17.44 4.51 11.24
N THR A 43 -16.36 3.84 10.87
CA THR A 43 -15.57 4.19 9.70
C THR A 43 -16.47 4.06 8.48
N ALA A 44 -16.33 4.97 7.51
CA ALA A 44 -17.13 4.93 6.30
C ALA A 44 -17.13 3.50 5.71
N ALA A 45 -18.33 2.94 5.55
CA ALA A 45 -18.59 1.58 5.05
C ALA A 45 -18.04 0.38 5.86
N ALA A 46 -17.42 0.59 7.04
CA ALA A 46 -16.88 -0.47 7.90
C ALA A 46 -16.04 -1.51 7.12
N VAL A 47 -15.05 -1.03 6.37
CA VAL A 47 -14.11 -1.87 5.62
C VAL A 47 -12.81 -1.96 6.41
N ASP A 48 -12.49 -3.15 6.91
CA ASP A 48 -11.25 -3.46 7.61
C ASP A 48 -10.50 -4.63 6.94
N ALA A 49 -9.30 -4.93 7.45
CA ALA A 49 -8.46 -6.00 6.91
C ALA A 49 -9.12 -7.38 7.03
N GLU A 50 -9.78 -7.66 8.15
CA GLU A 50 -10.46 -8.94 8.39
C GLU A 50 -11.56 -9.16 7.34
N ARG A 51 -12.43 -8.16 7.14
CA ARG A 51 -13.50 -8.21 6.14
C ARG A 51 -12.94 -8.37 4.72
N LEU A 52 -11.83 -7.72 4.38
CA LEU A 52 -11.19 -7.89 3.07
C LEU A 52 -10.64 -9.31 2.84
N THR A 53 -10.20 -10.03 3.88
CA THR A 53 -9.82 -11.46 3.71
C THR A 53 -10.98 -12.33 3.28
N GLN A 54 -12.22 -11.91 3.60
CA GLN A 54 -13.45 -12.61 3.24
C GLN A 54 -14.13 -12.04 1.98
N ALA A 55 -13.50 -11.10 1.28
CA ALA A 55 -14.06 -10.47 0.07
C ALA A 55 -14.37 -11.46 -1.06
N ALA A 56 -13.73 -12.64 -1.07
CA ALA A 56 -14.04 -13.69 -2.03
C ALA A 56 -15.49 -14.20 -1.87
N SER A 57 -15.94 -14.35 -0.62
CA SER A 57 -17.27 -14.86 -0.25
C SER A 57 -18.33 -13.75 -0.21
N ASP A 58 -17.94 -12.50 0.03
CA ASP A 58 -18.81 -11.32 -0.06
C ASP A 58 -18.96 -10.86 -1.52
N GLY A 59 -19.74 -11.59 -2.30
CA GLY A 59 -19.93 -11.33 -3.74
C GLY A 59 -20.69 -10.04 -4.06
N ALA A 60 -21.38 -9.44 -3.09
CA ALA A 60 -22.23 -8.27 -3.32
C ALA A 60 -21.46 -6.94 -3.23
N ASN A 61 -20.32 -6.92 -2.54
CA ASN A 61 -19.58 -5.69 -2.26
C ASN A 61 -18.28 -5.58 -3.06
N TRP A 62 -17.92 -4.35 -3.43
CA TRP A 62 -16.63 -4.01 -4.05
C TRP A 62 -15.81 -3.11 -3.11
N MET A 63 -15.06 -3.73 -2.19
CA MET A 63 -14.42 -3.03 -1.06
C MET A 63 -12.98 -2.60 -1.31
N SER A 64 -12.34 -3.10 -2.37
CA SER A 64 -10.97 -2.77 -2.75
C SER A 64 -10.88 -2.55 -4.25
N TYR A 65 -9.77 -1.99 -4.74
CA TYR A 65 -9.61 -1.67 -6.16
C TYR A 65 -9.81 -2.90 -7.07
N GLY A 66 -9.20 -4.03 -6.73
CA GLY A 66 -9.30 -5.30 -7.46
C GLY A 66 -10.37 -6.28 -6.96
N ARG A 67 -11.32 -5.82 -6.12
CA ARG A 67 -12.27 -6.62 -5.31
C ARG A 67 -11.59 -7.46 -4.22
N THR A 68 -10.72 -8.39 -4.60
CA THR A 68 -9.95 -9.28 -3.72
C THR A 68 -8.46 -8.95 -3.78
N TYR A 69 -7.68 -9.44 -2.80
CA TYR A 69 -6.23 -9.17 -2.71
C TYR A 69 -5.42 -9.69 -3.89
N ASP A 70 -5.93 -10.69 -4.61
CA ASP A 70 -5.32 -11.21 -5.85
C ASP A 70 -5.62 -10.34 -7.08
N GLU A 71 -6.42 -9.28 -6.93
CA GLU A 71 -6.76 -8.28 -7.94
C GLU A 71 -7.29 -8.82 -9.27
N GLN A 72 -7.92 -9.99 -9.25
CA GLN A 72 -8.45 -10.64 -10.46
C GLN A 72 -9.61 -9.88 -11.11
N ARG A 73 -10.20 -8.90 -10.40
CA ARG A 73 -11.38 -8.12 -10.85
C ARG A 73 -12.56 -8.99 -11.29
N HIS A 74 -12.64 -10.19 -10.75
CA HIS A 74 -13.68 -11.17 -11.06
C HIS A 74 -14.84 -11.07 -10.06
N SER A 75 -16.07 -10.89 -10.53
CA SER A 75 -17.29 -10.93 -9.71
C SER A 75 -17.94 -12.33 -9.75
N PRO A 76 -18.37 -12.91 -8.61
CA PRO A 76 -19.12 -14.17 -8.59
C PRO A 76 -20.63 -14.00 -8.90
N LEU A 77 -21.12 -12.77 -9.10
CA LEU A 77 -22.54 -12.51 -9.35
C LEU A 77 -22.94 -12.97 -10.77
N THR A 78 -24.11 -13.62 -10.88
CA THR A 78 -24.60 -14.20 -12.14
C THR A 78 -25.95 -13.62 -12.60
N GLN A 79 -26.47 -12.61 -11.89
CA GLN A 79 -27.76 -11.99 -12.21
C GLN A 79 -27.79 -11.45 -13.64
N VAL A 80 -26.68 -10.85 -14.09
CA VAL A 80 -26.42 -10.51 -15.49
C VAL A 80 -25.55 -11.60 -16.09
N ASN A 81 -25.97 -12.16 -17.22
CA ASN A 81 -25.31 -13.27 -17.89
C ASN A 81 -25.53 -13.19 -19.42
N ALA A 82 -24.93 -14.14 -20.16
CA ALA A 82 -24.95 -14.13 -21.63
C ALA A 82 -26.36 -14.17 -22.24
N ASP A 83 -27.33 -14.73 -21.51
CA ASP A 83 -28.70 -14.91 -22.01
C ASP A 83 -29.57 -13.65 -21.82
N ASN A 84 -29.23 -12.78 -20.86
CA ASN A 84 -30.03 -11.60 -20.51
C ASN A 84 -29.30 -10.25 -20.61
N VAL A 85 -28.00 -10.24 -20.94
CA VAL A 85 -27.22 -8.99 -21.10
C VAL A 85 -27.82 -8.04 -22.14
N ASN A 86 -28.54 -8.59 -23.13
CA ASN A 86 -29.25 -7.83 -24.16
C ASN A 86 -30.44 -7.00 -23.63
N THR A 87 -30.89 -7.22 -22.39
CA THR A 87 -31.98 -6.45 -21.78
C THR A 87 -31.48 -5.33 -20.87
N LEU A 88 -30.18 -5.09 -20.78
CA LEU A 88 -29.63 -4.01 -19.96
C LEU A 88 -30.03 -2.63 -20.50
N GLY A 89 -30.28 -1.72 -19.57
CA GLY A 89 -30.56 -0.31 -19.84
C GLY A 89 -29.89 0.57 -18.80
N LEU A 90 -29.83 1.88 -19.09
CA LEU A 90 -29.30 2.88 -18.16
C LEU A 90 -30.16 2.93 -16.89
N ALA A 91 -29.54 2.72 -15.73
CA ALA A 91 -30.24 2.80 -14.44
C ALA A 91 -30.29 4.24 -13.90
N TRP A 92 -29.14 4.94 -13.91
CA TRP A 92 -28.98 6.32 -13.45
C TRP A 92 -27.61 6.87 -13.91
N SER A 93 -27.40 8.19 -13.78
CA SER A 93 -26.12 8.87 -14.03
C SER A 93 -25.87 9.97 -12.98
N PHE A 94 -24.62 10.39 -12.84
CA PHE A 94 -24.18 11.51 -11.99
C PHE A 94 -23.20 12.37 -12.81
N ASP A 95 -23.30 13.69 -12.67
CA ASP A 95 -22.53 14.70 -13.43
C ASP A 95 -21.25 15.15 -12.71
#